data_AF-A0A7X8QPP0-F1
#
_entry.id   AF-A0A7X8QPP0-F1
#
_cell.length_a   1.000
_cell.length_b   1.000
_cell.length_c   1.000
_cell.angle_alpha   90.00
_cell.angle_beta   90.00
_cell.angle_gamma   90.00
#
_symmetry.space_group_name_H-M   'P 1'
#
loop_
_entity.id
_entity.type
_entity.pdbx_description
1 polymer ?
#
loop_
_entity_poly.entity_id
_entity_poly.type
_entity_poly.pdbx_seq_one_letter_code
_entity_poly.pdbx_strand_id
1 'polypeptide(L)'
;FGLNNIIQLSLPVLMFLYPLAITLILLSLLTPFIHKQSDIYKWTTALTIIAAFFDLCKALPKPLLENEVIQQIIHFAHLYLPGFDYGFGWILPAFCGFFIGFISWSIRAKRHRFKYKTNE
;
A
#
# COMPACT_ATOMS: atom_id res chain seq x y z
N PHE A 1 24.77 17.54 16.88
CA PHE A 1 24.72 17.31 15.43
C PHE A 1 24.28 15.90 14.99
N GLY A 2 24.16 14.89 15.87
CA GLY A 2 23.69 13.54 15.47
C GLY A 2 22.17 13.34 15.44
N LEU A 3 21.44 13.91 16.39
CA LEU A 3 19.99 13.68 16.52
C LEU A 3 19.18 14.11 15.29
N ASN A 4 19.53 15.26 14.69
CA ASN A 4 18.86 15.76 13.50
C ASN A 4 19.02 14.79 12.30
N ASN A 5 20.20 14.18 12.15
CA ASN A 5 20.46 13.20 11.09
C ASN A 5 19.65 11.91 11.31
N ILE A 6 19.50 11.45 12.56
CA ILE A 6 18.68 10.28 12.89
C ILE A 6 17.22 10.54 12.51
N ILE A 7 16.69 11.71 12.88
CA ILE A 7 15.30 12.08 12.56
C ILE A 7 15.11 12.19 11.04
N GLN A 8 16.02 12.87 10.33
CA GLN A 8 15.94 13.05 8.88
C GLN A 8 15.97 11.75 8.09
N LEU A 9 16.71 10.74 8.55
CA LEU A 9 16.74 9.41 7.91
C LEU A 9 15.54 8.54 8.32
N SER A 10 15.03 8.73 9.54
CA SER A 10 13.89 7.97 10.06
C SER A 10 12.57 8.39 9.45
N LEU A 11 12.41 9.65 9.06
CA LEU A 11 11.18 10.17 8.42
C LEU A 11 10.81 9.43 7.12
N PRO A 12 11.69 9.29 6.11
CA PRO A 12 11.35 8.55 4.89
C PRO A 12 11.06 7.07 5.14
N VAL A 13 11.80 6.44 6.06
CA VAL A 13 11.53 5.04 6.46
C VAL A 13 10.17 4.92 7.12
N LEU A 14 9.83 5.85 8.02
CA LEU A 14 8.52 5.91 8.67
C LEU A 14 7.41 6.08 7.63
N MET A 15 7.59 7.01 6.69
CA MET A 15 6.64 7.30 5.60
C MET A 15 6.35 6.09 4.72
N PHE A 16 7.32 5.19 4.56
CA PHE A 16 7.14 3.92 3.86
C PHE A 16 6.45 2.85 4.70
N LEU A 17 6.82 2.75 5.98
CA LEU A 17 6.37 1.68 6.86
C LEU A 17 4.98 1.92 7.43
N TYR A 18 4.58 3.18 7.69
CA TYR A 18 3.30 3.46 8.34
C TYR A 18 2.09 2.99 7.52
N PRO A 19 2.00 3.16 6.18
CA PRO A 19 0.88 2.66 5.38
C PRO A 19 0.80 1.14 5.43
N LEU A 20 1.95 0.47 5.34
CA LEU A 20 2.05 -0.98 5.37
C LEU A 20 1.60 -1.52 6.73
N ALA A 21 2.08 -0.93 7.82
CA ALA A 21 1.68 -1.30 9.16
C ALA A 21 0.17 -1.11 9.37
N ILE A 22 -0.38 0.05 9.01
CA ILE A 22 -1.82 0.34 9.17
C ILE A 22 -2.65 -0.65 8.35
N THR A 23 -2.33 -0.85 7.07
CA THR A 23 -3.10 -1.76 6.21
C THR A 23 -3.03 -3.21 6.69
N LEU A 24 -1.86 -3.68 7.14
CA LEU A 24 -1.72 -5.03 7.70
C LEU A 24 -2.46 -5.21 9.02
N ILE A 25 -2.46 -4.21 9.90
CA ILE A 25 -3.26 -4.21 11.13
C ILE A 25 -4.75 -4.28 10.78
N LEU A 26 -5.23 -3.42 9.88
CA LEU A 26 -6.63 -3.42 9.44
C LEU A 26 -7.04 -4.76 8.82
N LEU A 27 -6.25 -5.30 7.91
CA LEU A 27 -6.49 -6.62 7.34
C LEU A 27 -6.50 -7.72 8.40
N SER A 28 -5.59 -7.65 9.38
CA SER A 28 -5.54 -8.59 10.50
C SER A 28 -6.80 -8.54 11.36
N LEU A 29 -7.34 -7.36 11.61
CA LEU A 29 -8.64 -7.18 12.28
C LEU A 29 -9.82 -7.67 11.44
N LEU A 30 -9.71 -7.59 10.12
CA LEU A 30 -10.71 -8.11 9.18
C LEU A 30 -10.61 -9.62 8.95
N THR A 31 -9.52 -10.28 9.36
CA THR A 31 -9.29 -11.73 9.27
C THR A 31 -10.50 -12.59 9.63
N PRO A 32 -11.23 -12.39 10.75
CA PRO A 32 -12.41 -13.19 11.09
C PRO A 32 -13.51 -13.10 10.02
N PHE A 33 -13.63 -11.99 9.29
CA PHE A 33 -14.60 -11.84 8.20
C PHE A 33 -14.08 -12.44 6.90
N ILE A 34 -12.81 -12.18 6.58
CA ILE A 34 -12.21 -12.58 5.29
C ILE A 34 -11.48 -13.92 5.33
N HIS A 35 -11.50 -14.67 6.45
CA HIS A 35 -10.87 -15.98 6.60
C HIS A 35 -9.40 -16.06 6.14
N LYS A 36 -8.61 -15.01 6.44
CA LYS A 36 -7.17 -14.91 6.11
C LYS A 36 -6.81 -15.19 4.64
N GLN A 37 -7.66 -14.74 3.71
CA GLN A 37 -7.46 -15.02 2.28
C GLN A 37 -6.22 -14.32 1.74
N SER A 38 -5.24 -15.12 1.30
CA SER A 38 -3.93 -14.62 0.86
C SER A 38 -4.02 -13.65 -0.32
N ASP A 39 -5.04 -13.77 -1.17
CA ASP A 39 -5.26 -12.86 -2.29
C ASP A 39 -5.51 -11.42 -1.83
N ILE A 40 -6.36 -11.23 -0.82
CA ILE A 40 -6.71 -9.90 -0.29
C ILE A 40 -5.47 -9.23 0.29
N TYR A 41 -4.68 -9.97 1.07
CA TYR A 41 -3.44 -9.48 1.65
C TYR A 41 -2.41 -9.09 0.58
N LYS A 42 -2.20 -9.96 -0.41
CA LYS A 42 -1.21 -9.72 -1.48
C LYS A 42 -1.56 -8.49 -2.30
N TRP A 43 -2.81 -8.37 -2.78
CA TRP A 43 -3.21 -7.24 -3.61
C TRP A 43 -3.21 -5.92 -2.84
N THR A 44 -3.76 -5.90 -1.63
CA THR A 44 -3.75 -4.71 -0.76
C THR A 44 -2.32 -4.28 -0.48
N THR A 45 -1.47 -5.20 0.00
CA THR A 45 -0.09 -4.87 0.39
C THR A 45 0.74 -4.44 -0.82
N ALA A 46 0.63 -5.12 -1.97
CA ALA A 46 1.39 -4.77 -3.16
C ALA A 46 1.08 -3.36 -3.66
N LEU A 47 -0.20 -2.98 -3.73
CA LEU A 47 -0.57 -1.62 -4.14
C LEU A 47 -0.18 -0.57 -3.09
N THR A 48 -0.32 -0.88 -1.80
CA THR A 48 0.16 -0.02 -0.72
C THR A 48 1.68 0.20 -0.79
N ILE A 49 2.47 -0.84 -1.08
CA ILE A 49 3.94 -0.73 -1.22
C ILE A 49 4.29 0.24 -2.35
N ILE A 50 3.62 0.12 -3.50
CA ILE A 50 3.85 0.99 -4.66
C ILE A 50 3.55 2.44 -4.28
N ALA A 51 2.43 2.69 -3.60
CA ALA A 51 2.05 4.03 -3.17
C ALA A 51 2.99 4.61 -2.11
N ALA A 52 3.32 3.81 -1.09
CA ALA A 52 4.21 4.19 0.00
C ALA A 52 5.64 4.47 -0.49
N PHE A 53 6.05 3.88 -1.62
CA PHE A 53 7.32 4.20 -2.26
C PHE A 53 7.37 5.66 -2.75
N PHE A 54 6.28 6.17 -3.33
CA PHE A 54 6.20 7.59 -3.70
C PHE A 54 6.23 8.50 -2.46
N ASP A 55 5.53 8.10 -1.38
CA ASP A 55 5.56 8.83 -0.11
C ASP A 55 6.98 8.85 0.50
N LEU A 56 7.74 7.74 0.38
CA LEU A 56 9.15 7.68 0.76
C LEU A 56 9.99 8.66 -0.07
N CYS A 57 9.83 8.67 -1.40
CA CYS A 57 10.57 9.57 -2.29
C CYS A 57 10.33 11.04 -1.93
N LYS A 58 9.08 11.41 -1.61
CA LYS A 58 8.72 12.75 -1.15
C LYS A 58 9.31 13.11 0.21
N ALA A 59 9.47 12.13 1.10
CA ALA A 59 9.99 12.32 2.44
C ALA A 59 11.54 12.28 2.51
N LEU A 60 12.22 12.14 1.37
CA LEU A 60 13.68 12.20 1.32
C LEU A 60 14.20 13.58 1.78
N PRO A 61 15.42 13.66 2.33
CA PRO A 61 16.03 14.92 2.70
C PRO A 61 16.35 15.77 1.46
N LYS A 62 16.40 17.11 1.65
CA LYS A 62 16.64 18.12 0.60
C LYS A 62 17.75 17.76 -0.42
N PRO A 63 18.92 17.26 -0.03
CA PRO A 63 20.00 16.94 -0.97
C PRO A 63 19.63 15.87 -2.00
N LEU A 64 18.68 14.98 -1.68
CA LEU A 64 18.19 13.95 -2.58
C LEU A 64 16.97 14.41 -3.37
N LEU A 65 16.15 15.28 -2.78
CA LEU A 65 14.98 15.90 -3.44
C LEU A 65 15.37 16.80 -4.63
N GLU A 66 16.56 17.39 -4.64
CA GLU A 66 17.03 18.24 -5.74
C GLU A 66 17.32 17.46 -7.04
N ASN A 67 17.29 16.13 -7.01
CA ASN A 67 17.44 15.32 -8.20
C ASN A 67 16.19 15.42 -9.11
N GLU A 68 16.38 15.80 -10.37
CA GLU A 68 15.30 15.97 -11.35
C GLU A 68 14.43 14.71 -11.50
N VAL A 69 15.03 13.51 -11.40
CA VAL A 69 14.29 12.25 -11.49
C VAL A 69 13.31 12.09 -10.33
N ILE A 70 13.72 12.46 -9.11
CA ILE A 70 12.88 12.37 -7.90
C ILE A 70 11.74 13.39 -7.99
N GLN A 71 12.02 14.60 -8.47
CA GLN A 71 10.99 15.63 -8.68
C GLN A 71 9.93 15.18 -9.70
N GLN A 72 10.34 14.55 -10.81
CA GLN A 72 9.40 14.02 -11.79
C GLN A 72 8.51 12.90 -11.22
N ILE A 73 9.09 11.99 -10.44
CA ILE A 73 8.36 10.92 -9.74
C ILE A 73 7.33 11.50 -8.77
N ILE A 74 7.72 12.51 -7.98
CA ILE A 74 6.86 13.20 -7.03
C ILE A 74 5.74 13.95 -7.75
N HIS A 75 6.04 14.67 -8.83
CA HIS A 75 5.04 15.40 -9.61
C HIS A 75 4.01 14.47 -10.24
N PHE A 76 4.47 13.33 -10.80
CA PHE A 76 3.56 12.28 -11.25
C PHE A 76 2.68 11.80 -10.10
N ALA A 77 3.25 11.52 -8.94
CA ALA A 77 2.48 11.09 -7.78
C ALA A 77 1.43 12.13 -7.34
N HIS A 78 1.75 13.43 -7.33
CA HIS A 78 0.78 14.50 -7.03
C HIS A 78 -0.41 14.52 -8.00
N LEU A 79 -0.18 14.25 -9.29
CA LEU A 79 -1.25 14.28 -10.29
C LEU A 79 -2.19 13.06 -10.19
N TYR A 80 -1.66 11.89 -9.84
CA TYR A 80 -2.42 10.64 -9.86
C TYR A 80 -2.90 10.17 -8.47
N LEU A 81 -2.27 10.62 -7.38
CA LEU A 81 -2.62 10.23 -6.02
C LEU A 81 -3.27 11.41 -5.26
N PRO A 82 -4.61 11.52 -5.23
CA PRO A 82 -5.27 12.55 -4.44
C PRO A 82 -4.95 12.37 -2.95
N GLY A 83 -4.59 13.47 -2.28
CA GLY A 83 -4.16 13.44 -0.87
C GLY A 83 -2.66 13.16 -0.66
N PHE A 84 -1.88 13.00 -1.74
CA PHE A 84 -0.42 12.84 -1.67
C PHE A 84 0.28 14.03 -1.00
N ASP A 85 -0.24 15.25 -1.16
CA ASP A 85 0.21 16.45 -0.44
C ASP A 85 0.29 16.27 1.08
N TYR A 86 -0.70 15.56 1.64
CA TYR A 86 -0.83 15.32 3.08
C TYR A 86 -0.20 14.00 3.54
N GLY A 87 0.44 13.24 2.64
CA GLY A 87 0.92 11.90 2.94
C GLY A 87 -0.22 10.88 3.07
N PHE A 88 -1.33 11.06 2.34
CA PHE A 88 -2.42 10.08 2.29
C PHE A 88 -2.51 9.38 0.93
N GLY A 89 -1.46 9.48 0.11
CA GLY A 89 -1.43 8.90 -1.23
C GLY A 89 -1.69 7.38 -1.23
N TRP A 90 -1.26 6.67 -0.20
CA TRP A 90 -1.47 5.22 -0.04
C TRP A 90 -2.93 4.77 0.20
N ILE A 91 -3.82 5.64 0.66
CA ILE A 91 -5.19 5.23 1.04
C ILE A 91 -5.95 4.71 -0.18
N LEU A 92 -5.90 5.44 -1.29
CA LEU A 92 -6.63 5.09 -2.49
C LEU A 92 -6.11 3.77 -3.12
N PRO A 93 -4.79 3.56 -3.31
CA PRO A 93 -4.23 2.29 -3.75
C PRO A 93 -4.51 1.12 -2.80
N ALA A 94 -4.42 1.33 -1.48
CA ALA A 94 -4.75 0.31 -0.49
C ALA A 94 -6.21 -0.14 -0.62
N PHE A 95 -7.13 0.81 -0.75
CA PHE A 95 -8.54 0.53 -0.93
C PHE A 95 -8.77 -0.22 -2.25
N CYS A 96 -8.23 0.25 -3.37
CA CYS A 96 -8.28 -0.45 -4.66
C CYS A 96 -7.75 -1.89 -4.55
N GLY A 97 -6.64 -2.10 -3.86
CA GLY A 97 -6.04 -3.42 -3.67
C GLY A 97 -6.92 -4.35 -2.86
N PHE A 98 -7.60 -3.83 -1.84
CA PHE A 98 -8.59 -4.57 -1.07
C PHE A 98 -9.75 -5.03 -1.95
N PHE A 99 -10.33 -4.15 -2.78
CA PHE A 99 -11.43 -4.53 -3.69
C PHE A 99 -10.98 -5.56 -4.73
N ILE A 100 -9.82 -5.37 -5.36
CA ILE A 100 -9.27 -6.31 -6.35
C ILE A 100 -9.05 -7.68 -5.71
N GLY A 101 -8.47 -7.71 -4.50
CA GLY A 101 -8.26 -8.92 -3.74
C GLY A 101 -9.58 -9.61 -3.36
N PHE A 102 -10.58 -8.83 -2.95
CA PHE A 102 -11.90 -9.34 -2.58
C PHE A 102 -12.63 -9.94 -3.79
N ILE A 103 -12.62 -9.26 -4.93
CA ILE A 103 -13.20 -9.75 -6.18
C ILE A 103 -12.50 -11.04 -6.62
N SER A 104 -11.15 -11.05 -6.60
CA SER A 104 -10.35 -12.23 -6.95
C SER A 104 -10.68 -13.44 -6.07
N TRP A 105 -10.83 -13.21 -4.77
CA TRP A 105 -11.26 -14.23 -3.82
C TRP A 105 -12.69 -14.74 -4.12
N SER A 106 -13.65 -13.84 -4.36
CA SER A 106 -15.04 -14.20 -4.65
C SER A 106 -15.17 -15.08 -5.91
N ILE A 107 -14.39 -14.77 -6.96
CA ILE A 107 -14.33 -15.57 -8.19
C ILE A 107 -13.75 -16.96 -7.91
N ARG A 108 -12.66 -17.06 -7.12
CA ARG A 108 -12.05 -18.35 -6.75
C ARG A 108 -12.95 -19.20 -5.85
N ALA A 109 -13.65 -18.59 -4.90
CA ALA A 109 -14.57 -19.29 -4.00
C ALA A 109 -15.74 -19.96 -4.75
N LYS A 110 -16.27 -19.30 -5.80
CA LYS A 110 -17.30 -19.90 -6.68
C LYS A 110 -16.79 -21.13 -7.42
N ARG A 111 -15.52 -21.12 -7.86
CA ARG A 111 -14.91 -22.23 -8.61
C ARG A 111 -14.73 -23.49 -7.75
N HIS A 112 -14.45 -23.34 -6.45
CA HIS A 112 -14.35 -24.48 -5.53
C HIS A 112 -15.71 -25.11 -5.20
N ARG A 113 -16.79 -24.34 -5.08
CA ARG A 113 -18.14 -24.89 -4.85
C ARG A 113 -18.68 -25.68 -6.05
N PHE A 114 -18.31 -25.31 -7.27
CA PHE A 114 -18.80 -26.01 -8.48
C PHE A 114 -18.18 -27.41 -8.64
N LYS A 115 -16.92 -27.59 -8.22
CA LYS A 115 -16.20 -28.87 -8.35
C LYS A 115 -16.72 -29.98 -7.43
N TYR A 116 -17.41 -29.63 -6.33
CA TYR A 116 -18.04 -30.61 -5.45
C TYR A 116 -19.38 -31.12 -5.98
N LYS A 117 -20.15 -30.24 -6.64
CA LYS A 117 -21.50 -30.57 -7.12
C LYS A 117 -21.52 -31.44 -8.39
N THR A 118 -20.40 -31.55 -9.11
CA THR A 118 -20.29 -32.40 -10.32
C THR A 118 -19.72 -33.79 -10.03
N ASN A 119 -19.39 -34.10 -8.77
CA ASN A 119 -18.89 -35.41 -8.35
C ASN A 119 -19.94 -36.20 -7.55
N GLU A 120 -21.19 -35.73 -7.52
CA GLU A 120 -22.39 -36.44 -7.05
C GLU A 120 -23.27 -36.75 -8.26
#